data_AF-A0A1H1JYV1-F1
#
_entry.id   AF-A0A1H1JYV1-F1
#
_cell.length_a   1.000
_cell.length_b   1.000
_cell.length_c   1.000
_cell.angle_alpha   90.00
_cell.angle_beta   90.00
_cell.angle_gamma   90.00
#
_symmetry.space_group_name_H-M   'P 1'
#
loop_
_entity.id
_entity.type
_entity.pdbx_description
1 polymer ?
#
loop_
_entity_poly.entity_id
_entity_poly.type
_entity_poly.pdbx_seq_one_letter_code
_entity_poly.pdbx_strand_id
1 'polypeptide(L)'
;MKAFVGGTGRLLAFAMMLALAATGLAVVLHASEWIFLAIKLAGAAYLIWLAIQLWRSDAPAIDTSQPQDAALTRIARQEFFVAAGNPKAILVFTAFLPQFVDVAQPILPQFAALGASFLVLEWVAIALYSWAGMYLGKWLMRAKIRRWFNRCCGGFLAAIGVSFLLFRRG
;
A
#
# COMPACT_ATOMS: atom_id res chain seq x y z
N MET A 1 -3.81 -19.31 -7.39
CA MET A 1 -3.04 -19.80 -6.22
C MET A 1 -1.61 -19.26 -6.18
N LYS A 2 -0.81 -19.33 -7.27
CA LYS A 2 0.57 -18.80 -7.34
C LYS A 2 0.69 -17.29 -7.00
N ALA A 3 -0.21 -16.44 -7.51
CA ALA A 3 -0.22 -15.00 -7.22
C ALA A 3 -0.52 -14.65 -5.75
N PHE A 4 -1.39 -15.43 -5.09
CA PHE A 4 -1.72 -15.22 -3.67
C PHE A 4 -0.52 -15.54 -2.77
N VAL A 5 0.21 -16.63 -3.06
CA VAL A 5 1.43 -17.01 -2.33
C VAL A 5 2.61 -16.07 -2.63
N GLY A 6 2.70 -15.52 -3.85
CA GLY A 6 3.63 -14.42 -4.14
C GLY A 6 3.32 -13.17 -3.30
N GLY A 7 2.05 -12.83 -3.20
CA GLY A 7 1.58 -11.67 -2.43
C GLY A 7 1.89 -11.72 -0.93
N THR A 8 1.95 -12.91 -0.31
CA THR A 8 2.33 -13.02 1.11
C THR A 8 3.79 -12.66 1.35
N GLY A 9 4.70 -12.98 0.43
CA GLY A 9 6.09 -12.52 0.48
C GLY A 9 6.19 -11.00 0.39
N ARG A 10 5.40 -10.39 -0.48
CA ARG A 10 5.34 -8.93 -0.63
C ARG A 10 4.83 -8.23 0.63
N LEU A 11 3.77 -8.76 1.23
CA LEU A 11 3.20 -8.25 2.48
C LEU A 11 4.17 -8.31 3.65
N LEU A 12 4.97 -9.39 3.75
CA LEU A 12 5.96 -9.52 4.80
C LEU A 12 7.08 -8.46 4.66
N ALA A 13 7.52 -8.19 3.43
CA ALA A 13 8.48 -7.11 3.17
C ALA A 13 7.92 -5.73 3.56
N PHE A 14 6.67 -5.43 3.20
CA PHE A 14 6.03 -4.17 3.58
C PHE A 14 5.78 -4.06 5.09
N ALA A 15 5.40 -5.15 5.75
CA ALA A 15 5.25 -5.17 7.20
C ALA A 15 6.57 -4.83 7.91
N MET A 16 7.70 -5.39 7.44
CA MET A 16 9.03 -5.06 7.96
C MET A 16 9.40 -3.60 7.71
N MET A 17 9.15 -3.07 6.51
CA MET A 17 9.42 -1.66 6.22
C MET A 17 8.54 -0.71 7.05
N LEU A 18 7.26 -1.04 7.24
CA LEU A 18 6.35 -0.27 8.08
C LEU A 18 6.82 -0.26 9.53
N ALA A 19 7.25 -1.41 10.06
CA ALA A 19 7.80 -1.50 11.40
C ALA A 19 9.10 -0.67 11.55
N LEU A 20 9.99 -0.74 10.55
CA LEU A 20 11.22 0.05 10.52
C LEU A 20 10.93 1.55 10.42
N ALA A 21 10.02 1.96 9.53
CA ALA A 21 9.61 3.34 9.40
C ALA A 21 8.95 3.85 10.69
N ALA A 22 8.00 3.10 11.26
CA ALA A 22 7.31 3.48 12.48
C ALA A 22 8.27 3.64 13.67
N THR A 23 9.16 2.67 13.90
CA THR A 23 10.13 2.73 14.99
C THR A 23 11.18 3.81 14.76
N GLY A 24 11.72 3.93 13.54
CA GLY A 24 12.68 4.98 13.18
C GLY A 24 12.10 6.38 13.34
N LEU A 25 10.88 6.62 12.86
CA LEU A 25 10.22 7.93 13.00
C LEU A 25 9.86 8.23 14.47
N ALA A 26 9.46 7.22 15.25
CA ALA A 26 9.21 7.41 16.68
C ALA A 26 10.47 7.83 17.44
N VAL A 27 11.63 7.21 17.13
CA VAL A 27 12.93 7.59 17.69
C VAL A 27 13.32 9.01 17.27
N VAL A 28 13.17 9.36 15.98
CA VAL A 28 13.49 10.70 15.48
C VAL A 28 12.68 11.76 16.18
N LEU A 29 11.38 11.53 16.38
CA LEU A 29 10.55 12.49 17.10
C LEU A 29 10.95 12.61 18.57
N HIS A 30 11.23 11.49 19.24
CA HIS A 30 11.73 11.51 20.62
C HIS A 30 13.05 12.30 20.76
N ALA A 31 13.89 12.27 19.71
CA ALA A 31 15.11 13.05 19.66
C ALA A 31 14.87 14.53 19.36
N SER A 32 14.00 14.85 18.39
CA SER A 32 13.68 16.24 18.03
C SER A 32 12.37 16.36 17.23
N GLU A 33 11.46 17.17 17.76
CA GLU A 33 10.22 17.55 17.07
C GLU A 33 10.48 18.33 15.77
N TRP A 34 11.49 19.20 15.74
CA TRP A 34 11.85 19.96 14.55
C TRP A 34 12.31 19.07 13.39
N ILE A 35 13.09 18.02 13.69
CA ILE A 35 13.54 17.06 12.66
C ILE A 35 12.34 16.26 12.14
N PHE A 36 11.44 15.84 13.02
CA PHE A 36 10.22 15.15 12.61
C PHE A 36 9.34 16.01 11.71
N LEU A 37 9.15 17.31 12.04
CA LEU A 37 8.43 18.26 11.19
C LEU A 37 9.11 18.45 9.83
N ALA A 38 10.45 18.51 9.79
CA ALA A 38 11.19 18.60 8.54
C ALA A 38 10.98 17.35 7.67
N ILE A 39 11.01 16.15 8.25
CA ILE A 39 10.71 14.89 7.55
C ILE A 39 9.26 14.89 7.05
N LYS A 40 8.32 15.36 7.87
CA LYS A 40 6.91 15.48 7.49
C LYS A 40 6.75 16.42 6.28
N LEU A 41 7.37 17.59 6.29
CA LEU A 41 7.29 18.51 5.15
C LEU A 41 7.97 17.94 3.89
N ALA A 42 9.16 17.36 4.04
CA ALA A 42 9.88 16.72 2.93
C ALA A 42 9.07 15.55 2.34
N GLY A 43 8.43 14.75 3.19
CA GLY A 43 7.54 13.67 2.78
C GLY A 43 6.34 14.16 1.99
N ALA A 44 5.70 15.25 2.42
CA ALA A 44 4.59 15.86 1.69
C ALA A 44 5.02 16.31 0.29
N ALA A 45 6.17 16.98 0.16
CA ALA A 45 6.73 17.37 -1.14
C ALA A 45 7.03 16.15 -2.03
N TYR A 46 7.59 15.08 -1.46
CA TYR A 46 7.86 13.84 -2.18
C TYR A 46 6.57 13.17 -2.71
N LEU A 47 5.50 13.14 -1.92
CA LEU A 47 4.21 12.61 -2.35
C LEU A 47 3.59 13.42 -3.49
N ILE A 48 3.71 14.75 -3.46
CA ILE A 48 3.27 15.62 -4.57
C ILE A 48 4.07 15.29 -5.83
N TRP A 49 5.38 15.18 -5.72
CA TRP A 49 6.24 14.81 -6.85
C TRP A 49 5.86 13.43 -7.41
N LEU A 50 5.60 12.45 -6.55
CA LEU A 50 5.17 11.12 -6.95
C LEU A 50 3.81 11.13 -7.65
N ALA A 51 2.85 11.91 -7.15
CA ALA A 51 1.53 12.07 -7.77
C ALA A 51 1.65 12.66 -9.18
N ILE A 52 2.48 13.70 -9.36
CA ILE A 52 2.77 14.29 -10.67
C ILE A 52 3.42 13.26 -11.61
N GLN A 53 4.37 12.47 -11.09
CA GLN A 53 5.04 11.44 -11.89
C GLN A 53 4.06 10.35 -12.33
N LEU A 54 3.17 9.92 -11.44
CA LEU A 54 2.15 8.91 -11.76
C LEU A 54 1.12 9.43 -12.77
N TRP A 55 0.80 10.72 -12.73
CA TRP A 55 -0.14 11.35 -13.67
C TRP A 55 0.47 11.54 -15.06
N ARG A 56 1.80 11.63 -15.14
CA ARG A 56 2.57 11.79 -16.38
C ARG A 56 3.14 10.49 -16.94
N SER A 57 3.15 9.40 -16.18
CA SER A 57 3.69 8.12 -16.62
C SER A 57 2.67 7.32 -17.43
N ASP A 58 3.06 6.89 -18.62
CA ASP A 58 2.36 5.81 -19.31
C ASP A 58 2.51 4.51 -18.50
N ALA A 59 1.42 3.73 -18.40
CA ALA A 59 1.43 2.49 -17.64
C ALA A 59 2.54 1.56 -18.15
N PRO A 60 3.41 1.03 -17.27
CA PRO A 60 4.51 0.17 -17.70
C PRO A 60 3.95 -1.06 -18.40
N ALA A 61 4.57 -1.42 -19.54
CA ALA A 61 4.25 -2.65 -20.25
C ALA A 61 4.49 -3.84 -19.31
N ILE A 62 3.43 -4.63 -19.07
CA ILE A 62 3.54 -5.83 -18.26
C ILE A 62 4.28 -6.87 -19.09
N ASP A 63 5.55 -7.09 -18.76
CA ASP A 63 6.34 -8.17 -19.35
C ASP A 63 5.90 -9.50 -18.74
N THR A 64 5.20 -10.31 -19.54
CA THR A 64 4.65 -11.61 -19.12
C THR A 64 5.64 -12.77 -19.20
N SER A 65 6.94 -12.50 -19.36
CA SER A 65 8.00 -13.50 -19.53
C SER A 65 8.41 -14.25 -18.24
N GLN A 66 7.47 -14.53 -17.33
CA GLN A 66 7.79 -15.36 -16.16
C GLN A 66 7.68 -16.87 -16.45
N PRO A 67 8.65 -17.69 -16.00
CA PRO A 67 8.61 -19.15 -16.18
C PRO A 67 7.40 -19.76 -15.46
N GLN A 68 6.58 -20.52 -16.19
CA GLN A 68 5.32 -21.08 -15.68
C GLN A 68 5.49 -22.11 -14.55
N ASP A 69 6.69 -22.64 -14.30
CA ASP A 69 6.95 -23.77 -13.39
C ASP A 69 7.82 -23.46 -12.15
N ALA A 70 7.77 -22.22 -11.64
CA ALA A 70 8.41 -21.92 -10.36
C ALA A 70 7.61 -22.48 -9.17
N ALA A 71 8.30 -23.15 -8.24
CA ALA A 71 7.74 -23.57 -6.95
C ALA A 71 7.16 -22.37 -6.19
N LEU A 72 6.02 -22.56 -5.52
CA LEU A 72 5.28 -21.49 -4.82
C LEU A 72 6.15 -20.69 -3.83
N THR A 73 7.07 -21.36 -3.14
CA THR A 73 8.03 -20.75 -2.20
C THR A 73 9.07 -19.87 -2.89
N ARG A 74 9.47 -20.21 -4.12
CA ARG A 74 10.41 -19.42 -4.93
C ARG A 74 9.76 -18.11 -5.41
N ILE A 75 8.47 -18.17 -5.78
CA ILE A 75 7.68 -17.00 -6.16
C ILE A 75 7.53 -16.05 -4.95
N ALA A 76 7.19 -16.56 -3.77
CA ALA A 76 7.09 -15.76 -2.56
C ALA A 76 8.41 -15.07 -2.16
N ARG A 77 9.53 -15.81 -2.21
CA ARG A 77 10.86 -15.21 -1.93
C ARG A 77 11.22 -14.15 -2.97
N GLN A 78 10.95 -14.39 -4.24
CA GLN A 78 11.22 -13.43 -5.30
C GLN A 78 10.43 -12.12 -5.08
N GLU A 79 9.12 -12.22 -4.82
CA GLU A 79 8.28 -11.04 -4.53
C GLU A 79 8.71 -10.32 -3.25
N PHE A 80 9.14 -11.05 -2.22
CA PHE A 80 9.73 -10.47 -1.01
C PHE A 80 10.99 -9.66 -1.34
N PHE A 81 11.96 -10.23 -2.05
CA PHE A 81 13.21 -9.53 -2.37
C PHE A 81 13.01 -8.36 -3.32
N VAL A 82 12.08 -8.47 -4.29
CA VAL A 82 11.71 -7.37 -5.19
C VAL A 82 11.09 -6.22 -4.40
N ALA A 83 10.18 -6.51 -3.47
CA ALA A 83 9.59 -5.47 -2.62
C ALA A 83 10.63 -4.90 -1.65
N ALA A 84 11.36 -5.75 -0.92
CA ALA A 84 12.38 -5.36 0.04
C ALA A 84 13.48 -4.50 -0.59
N GLY A 85 13.91 -4.83 -1.81
CA GLY A 85 14.90 -4.09 -2.58
C GLY A 85 14.37 -2.82 -3.24
N ASN A 86 13.09 -2.48 -3.08
CA ASN A 86 12.51 -1.27 -3.66
C ASN A 86 12.63 -0.07 -2.70
N PRO A 87 13.65 0.80 -2.85
CA PRO A 87 13.82 1.96 -1.97
C PRO A 87 12.66 2.95 -2.08
N LYS A 88 11.89 2.92 -3.18
CA LYS A 88 10.72 3.77 -3.35
C LYS A 88 9.62 3.43 -2.34
N ALA A 89 9.46 2.15 -1.97
CA ALA A 89 8.43 1.71 -1.04
C ALA A 89 8.66 2.26 0.36
N ILE A 90 9.88 2.11 0.90
CA ILE A 90 10.22 2.63 2.23
C ILE A 90 10.14 4.16 2.28
N LEU A 91 10.58 4.86 1.21
CA LEU A 91 10.46 6.32 1.11
C LEU A 91 9.00 6.78 1.10
N VAL A 92 8.09 6.04 0.47
CA VAL A 92 6.66 6.34 0.54
C VAL A 92 6.14 6.17 1.96
N PHE A 93 6.50 5.11 2.67
CA PHE A 93 6.06 4.92 4.06
C PHE A 93 6.57 6.01 5.00
N THR A 94 7.85 6.37 4.89
CA THR A 94 8.44 7.44 5.71
C THR A 94 7.88 8.82 5.35
N ALA A 95 7.48 9.04 4.10
CA ALA A 95 6.83 10.28 3.66
C ALA A 95 5.35 10.36 4.05
N PHE A 96 4.63 9.24 3.99
CA PHE A 96 3.18 9.16 4.12
C PHE A 96 2.72 8.97 5.55
N LEU A 97 3.29 8.01 6.28
CA LEU A 97 2.87 7.69 7.65
C LEU A 97 2.83 8.91 8.59
N PRO A 98 3.88 9.76 8.69
CA PRO A 98 3.85 10.89 9.61
C PRO A 98 2.82 11.97 9.27
N GLN A 99 2.25 11.96 8.05
CA GLN A 99 1.20 12.92 7.68
C GLN A 99 -0.08 12.72 8.48
N PHE A 100 -0.35 11.47 8.88
CA PHE A 100 -1.60 11.08 9.54
C PHE A 100 -1.46 10.95 11.06
N VAL A 101 -0.28 11.24 11.61
CA VAL A 101 -0.02 11.14 13.04
C VAL A 101 -0.14 12.51 13.70
N ASP A 102 -0.86 12.52 14.83
CA ASP A 102 -0.89 13.62 15.77
C ASP A 102 0.23 13.43 16.80
N VAL A 103 1.11 14.43 16.86
CA VAL A 103 2.27 14.50 17.76
C VAL A 103 1.86 14.70 19.22
N ALA A 104 0.65 15.21 19.48
CA ALA A 104 0.12 15.44 20.83
C ALA A 104 -0.40 14.16 21.50
N GLN A 105 -0.46 13.04 20.78
CA GLN A 105 -1.00 11.75 21.23
C GLN A 105 0.06 10.66 21.15
N PRO A 106 -0.09 9.51 21.83
CA PRO A 106 0.85 8.39 21.73
C PRO A 106 0.99 7.89 20.29
N ILE A 107 2.22 7.77 19.80
CA ILE A 107 2.50 7.64 18.36
C ILE A 107 2.62 6.20 17.87
N LEU A 108 3.23 5.33 18.68
CA LEU A 108 3.32 3.90 18.39
C LEU A 108 1.96 3.27 18.04
N PRO A 109 0.87 3.47 18.81
CA PRO A 109 -0.42 2.91 18.45
C PRO A 109 -1.00 3.52 17.16
N GLN A 110 -0.76 4.80 16.89
CA GLN A 110 -1.19 5.45 15.64
C GLN A 110 -0.47 4.86 14.42
N PHE A 111 0.86 4.71 14.47
CA PHE A 111 1.62 4.07 13.40
C PHE A 111 1.26 2.59 13.23
N ALA A 112 1.02 1.87 14.32
CA ALA A 112 0.58 0.47 14.27
C ALA A 112 -0.79 0.35 13.58
N ALA A 113 -1.75 1.22 13.91
CA ALA A 113 -3.06 1.24 13.27
C ALA A 113 -2.98 1.60 11.78
N LEU A 114 -2.17 2.61 11.41
CA LEU A 114 -1.93 2.99 10.02
C LEU A 114 -1.27 1.86 9.22
N GLY A 115 -0.23 1.23 9.78
CA GLY A 115 0.46 0.10 9.17
C GLY A 115 -0.42 -1.12 9.01
N ALA A 116 -1.22 -1.47 10.03
CA ALA A 116 -2.18 -2.57 9.95
C ALA A 116 -3.25 -2.29 8.89
N SER A 117 -3.79 -1.08 8.85
CA SER A 117 -4.79 -0.67 7.84
C SER A 117 -4.22 -0.77 6.42
N PHE A 118 -2.96 -0.33 6.22
CA PHE A 118 -2.27 -0.47 4.94
C PHE A 118 -2.10 -1.93 4.53
N LEU A 119 -1.66 -2.80 5.44
CA LEU A 119 -1.48 -4.23 5.15
C LEU A 119 -2.80 -4.93 4.83
N VAL A 120 -3.90 -4.56 5.51
CA VAL A 120 -5.24 -5.08 5.20
C VAL A 120 -5.67 -4.64 3.80
N LEU A 121 -5.53 -3.36 3.46
CA LEU A 121 -5.85 -2.84 2.13
C LEU A 121 -5.02 -3.52 1.04
N GLU A 122 -3.74 -3.72 1.29
CA GLU A 122 -2.83 -4.41 0.37
C GLU A 122 -3.21 -5.89 0.19
N TRP A 123 -3.57 -6.58 1.28
CA TRP A 123 -4.03 -7.97 1.21
C TRP A 123 -5.36 -8.09 0.45
N VAL A 124 -6.29 -7.16 0.67
CA VAL A 124 -7.54 -7.06 -0.12
C VAL A 124 -7.23 -6.79 -1.58
N ALA A 125 -6.31 -5.89 -1.90
CA ALA A 125 -5.91 -5.61 -3.28
C ALA A 125 -5.31 -6.86 -3.95
N ILE A 126 -4.38 -7.55 -3.29
CA ILE A 126 -3.78 -8.80 -3.78
C ILE A 126 -4.85 -9.88 -3.97
N ALA A 127 -5.80 -10.02 -3.04
CA ALA A 127 -6.89 -10.98 -3.14
C ALA A 127 -7.82 -10.65 -4.32
N LEU A 128 -8.18 -9.39 -4.51
CA LEU A 128 -8.97 -8.91 -5.64
C LEU A 128 -8.26 -9.16 -6.98
N TYR A 129 -6.98 -8.80 -7.09
CA TYR A 129 -6.17 -9.04 -8.30
C TYR A 129 -6.01 -10.54 -8.59
N SER A 130 -5.75 -11.34 -7.56
CA SER A 130 -5.60 -12.80 -7.69
C SER A 130 -6.91 -13.47 -8.09
N TRP A 131 -8.04 -13.03 -7.53
CA TRP A 131 -9.37 -13.55 -7.85
C TRP A 131 -9.81 -13.15 -9.27
N ALA A 132 -9.59 -11.89 -9.65
CA ALA A 132 -9.80 -11.38 -11.00
C ALA A 132 -8.98 -12.17 -12.06
N GLY A 133 -7.72 -12.48 -11.75
CA GLY A 133 -6.84 -13.25 -12.62
C GLY A 133 -7.23 -14.72 -12.77
N MET A 134 -7.82 -15.34 -11.74
CA MET A 134 -8.22 -16.75 -11.78
C MET A 134 -9.56 -17.00 -12.50
N TYR A 135 -10.52 -16.07 -12.41
CA TYR A 135 -11.89 -16.32 -12.89
C TYR A 135 -12.24 -15.55 -14.18
N LEU A 136 -11.66 -14.37 -14.41
CA LEU A 136 -12.03 -13.50 -15.52
C LEU A 136 -10.84 -13.04 -16.39
N GLY A 137 -9.70 -13.73 -16.39
CA GLY A 137 -8.52 -13.34 -17.17
C GLY A 137 -8.80 -13.01 -18.65
N LYS A 138 -9.80 -13.65 -19.29
CA LYS A 138 -10.26 -13.33 -20.66
C LYS A 138 -11.51 -12.43 -20.75
N TRP A 139 -12.34 -12.35 -19.70
CA TRP A 139 -13.65 -11.66 -19.69
C TRP A 139 -13.61 -10.27 -19.03
N LEU A 140 -12.76 -10.07 -18.01
CA LEU A 140 -12.49 -8.78 -17.33
C LEU A 140 -11.69 -7.81 -18.22
N MET A 141 -11.05 -8.33 -19.27
CA MET A 141 -10.41 -7.52 -20.32
C MET A 141 -11.41 -6.66 -21.11
N ARG A 142 -12.72 -6.94 -21.03
CA ARG A 142 -13.76 -6.10 -21.66
C ARG A 142 -14.04 -4.84 -20.85
N ALA A 143 -13.82 -3.68 -21.47
CA ALA A 143 -13.86 -2.35 -20.85
C ALA A 143 -15.18 -1.95 -20.15
N LYS A 144 -16.31 -2.58 -20.51
CA LYS A 144 -17.65 -2.28 -19.92
C LYS A 144 -17.80 -2.85 -18.50
N ILE A 145 -17.23 -4.03 -18.25
CA ILE A 145 -17.35 -4.74 -16.96
C ILE A 145 -16.40 -4.10 -15.93
N ARG A 146 -15.20 -3.70 -16.37
CA ARG A 146 -14.24 -2.94 -15.55
C ARG A 146 -14.83 -1.63 -15.00
N ARG A 147 -15.63 -0.93 -15.80
CA ARG A 147 -16.32 0.32 -15.39
C ARG A 147 -17.38 0.09 -14.31
N TRP A 148 -18.15 -0.98 -14.41
CA TRP A 148 -19.16 -1.33 -13.41
C TRP A 148 -18.55 -1.82 -12.11
N PHE A 149 -17.48 -2.61 -12.18
CA PHE A 149 -16.74 -3.06 -11.00
C PHE A 149 -16.14 -1.88 -10.22
N ASN A 150 -15.52 -0.92 -10.92
CA ASN A 150 -15.04 0.31 -10.28
C ASN A 150 -16.18 1.13 -9.64
N ARG A 151 -17.38 1.13 -10.22
CA ARG A 151 -18.56 1.80 -9.62
C ARG A 151 -19.07 1.09 -8.38
N CYS A 152 -19.04 -0.23 -8.32
CA CYS A 152 -19.41 -1.00 -7.13
C CYS A 152 -18.40 -0.79 -5.99
N CYS A 153 -17.09 -0.89 -6.27
CA CYS A 153 -16.06 -0.59 -5.27
C CYS A 153 -16.13 0.87 -4.81
N GLY A 154 -16.36 1.82 -5.74
CA GLY A 154 -16.59 3.23 -5.41
C GLY A 154 -17.83 3.45 -4.55
N GLY A 155 -18.93 2.72 -4.82
CA GLY A 155 -20.13 2.75 -3.99
C GLY A 155 -19.91 2.16 -2.60
N PHE A 156 -19.11 1.10 -2.49
CA PHE A 156 -18.77 0.48 -1.21
C PHE A 156 -17.86 1.38 -0.36
N LEU A 157 -16.86 2.01 -0.98
CA LEU A 157 -16.02 3.03 -0.34
C LEU A 157 -16.84 4.27 0.08
N ALA A 158 -17.78 4.71 -0.76
CA ALA A 158 -18.70 5.79 -0.41
C ALA A 158 -19.60 5.42 0.78
N ALA A 159 -20.10 4.18 0.84
CA ALA A 159 -20.89 3.69 1.97
C ALA A 159 -20.08 3.66 3.27
N ILE A 160 -18.81 3.23 3.21
CA ILE A 160 -17.89 3.27 4.36
C ILE A 160 -17.61 4.71 4.78
N GLY A 161 -17.36 5.63 3.84
CA GLY A 161 -17.15 7.05 4.12
C GLY A 161 -18.39 7.73 4.75
N VAL A 162 -19.60 7.36 4.30
CA VAL A 162 -20.86 7.83 4.89
C VAL A 162 -21.04 7.27 6.30
N SER A 163 -20.74 5.99 6.54
CA SER A 163 -20.76 5.43 7.90
C SER A 163 -19.80 6.16 8.83
N PHE A 164 -18.58 6.49 8.40
CA PHE A 164 -17.64 7.26 9.21
C PHE A 164 -18.15 8.68 9.55
N LEU A 165 -18.89 9.32 8.65
CA LEU A 165 -19.54 10.61 8.90
C LEU A 165 -20.72 10.50 9.87
N LEU A 166 -21.47 9.39 9.83
CA LEU A 166 -22.62 9.14 10.71
C LEU A 166 -22.20 8.74 12.14
N PHE A 167 -21.09 8.01 12.29
CA PHE A 167 -20.58 7.58 13.60
C PHE A 167 -19.81 8.66 14.38
N ARG A 168 -19.54 9.84 13.80
CA ARG A 168 -18.88 10.97 14.49
C ARG A 168 -19.86 11.90 15.25
N ARG A 169 -21.06 11.42 15.57
CA ARG A 169 -22.01 12.07 16.48
C ARG A 169 -22.42 11.09 17.58
N GLY A 170 -21.57 10.96 18.59
CA GLY A 170 -21.80 10.27 19.85
C GLY A 170 -20.84 10.79 20.88
#